data_AF-A0A3C1LMS4-F1
#
_entry.id   AF-A0A3C1LMS4-F1
#
_cell.length_a   1.000
_cell.length_b   1.000
_cell.length_c   1.000
_cell.angle_alpha   90.00
_cell.angle_beta   90.00
_cell.angle_gamma   90.00
#
_symmetry.space_group_name_H-M   'P 1'
#
loop_
_entity.id
_entity.type
_entity.pdbx_description
1 polymer ?
#
loop_
_entity_poly.entity_id
_entity_poly.type
_entity_poly.pdbx_seq_one_letter_code
_entity_poly.pdbx_strand_id
1 'polypeptide(L)'
;PELVTAGVVLCGGSSLLKRIDEAALQTFNLHVKLAKPSLEGMSGSVSRLDDPAFCTAVGILHYASSLEREYTSTSLTKKAGAWGNKIKNFIKKIYRDFVPE
;
A
#
# COMPACT_ATOMS: atom_id res chain seq x y z
N PRO A 1 -4.28 -4.35 -27.62
CA PRO A 1 -4.40 -3.54 -26.37
C PRO A 1 -5.84 -3.64 -25.86
N GLU A 2 -6.03 -4.38 -24.77
CA GLU A 2 -7.32 -4.51 -24.11
C GLU A 2 -7.69 -3.14 -23.51
N LEU A 3 -8.75 -2.51 -24.03
CA LEU A 3 -9.20 -1.20 -23.58
C LEU A 3 -9.90 -1.37 -22.23
N VAL A 4 -9.17 -1.17 -21.14
CA VAL A 4 -9.79 -1.01 -19.82
C VAL A 4 -10.51 0.35 -19.81
N THR A 5 -11.83 0.33 -19.92
CA THR A 5 -12.68 1.53 -19.84
C THR A 5 -12.85 1.94 -18.37
N ALA A 6 -11.79 2.49 -17.77
CA ALA A 6 -11.76 2.80 -16.33
C ALA A 6 -12.65 4.00 -15.90
N GLY A 7 -13.32 4.68 -16.83
CA GLY A 7 -14.12 5.87 -16.52
C GLY A 7 -13.29 7.03 -15.98
N VAL A 8 -13.95 7.99 -15.31
CA VAL A 8 -13.33 9.15 -14.68
C VAL A 8 -13.62 9.13 -13.18
N VAL A 9 -12.59 9.36 -12.37
CA VAL A 9 -12.73 9.48 -10.91
C VAL A 9 -12.37 10.90 -10.49
N LEU A 10 -13.32 11.62 -9.89
CA LEU A 10 -13.11 12.99 -9.41
C LEU A 10 -12.68 12.98 -7.95
N CYS A 11 -11.62 13.72 -7.62
CA CYS A 11 -11.10 13.85 -6.26
C CYS A 11 -10.76 15.33 -5.94
N GLY A 12 -10.43 15.59 -4.67
CA GLY A 12 -10.13 16.94 -4.16
C GLY A 12 -11.38 17.70 -3.74
N GLY A 13 -11.20 18.85 -3.08
CA GLY A 13 -12.32 19.63 -2.52
C GLY A 13 -13.27 20.19 -3.59
N SER A 14 -12.79 20.46 -4.80
CA SER A 14 -13.62 20.91 -5.93
C SER A 14 -14.61 19.83 -6.41
N SER A 15 -14.33 18.56 -6.16
CA SER A 15 -15.24 17.45 -6.50
C SER A 15 -16.49 17.41 -5.60
N LEU A 16 -16.58 18.26 -4.57
CA LEU A 16 -17.78 18.43 -3.74
C LEU A 16 -18.78 19.42 -4.33
N LEU A 17 -18.44 20.09 -5.44
CA LEU A 17 -19.38 20.97 -6.13
C LEU A 17 -20.60 20.17 -6.58
N LYS A 18 -21.79 20.69 -6.25
CA LYS A 18 -23.06 20.05 -6.58
C LYS A 18 -23.15 19.80 -8.09
N ARG A 19 -23.42 18.55 -8.48
CA ARG A 19 -23.58 18.07 -9.87
C ARG A 19 -22.31 18.18 -10.73
N ILE A 20 -21.13 18.23 -10.13
CA ILE A 20 -19.85 18.20 -10.87
C ILE A 20 -19.65 16.89 -11.64
N ASP A 21 -20.18 15.80 -11.11
CA ASP A 21 -20.20 14.46 -11.71
C ASP A 21 -21.05 14.43 -12.99
N GLU A 22 -22.21 15.08 -13.00
CA GLU A 22 -23.03 15.22 -14.20
C GLU A 22 -22.34 16.06 -15.28
N ALA A 23 -21.71 17.18 -14.88
CA ALA A 23 -20.97 18.03 -15.82
C ALA A 23 -19.78 17.28 -16.44
N ALA A 24 -19.04 16.52 -15.63
CA ALA A 24 -17.96 15.67 -16.10
C ALA A 24 -18.49 14.54 -17.01
N LEU A 25 -19.61 13.90 -16.67
CA LEU A 25 -20.23 12.84 -17.48
C LEU A 25 -20.57 13.35 -18.87
N GLN A 26 -21.19 14.54 -18.96
CA GLN A 26 -21.52 15.18 -20.25
C GLN A 26 -20.28 15.58 -21.05
N THR A 27 -19.23 16.04 -20.38
CA THR A 27 -17.99 16.51 -21.03
C THR A 27 -17.16 15.34 -21.56
N PHE A 28 -16.99 14.30 -20.76
CA PHE A 28 -16.11 13.18 -21.08
C PHE A 28 -16.84 12.02 -21.78
N ASN A 29 -18.18 11.96 -21.71
CA ASN A 29 -18.99 10.84 -22.20
C ASN A 29 -18.53 9.48 -21.66
N LEU A 30 -18.11 9.46 -20.39
CA LEU A 30 -17.60 8.30 -19.65
C LEU A 30 -18.28 8.22 -18.28
N HIS A 31 -18.36 7.03 -17.70
CA HIS A 31 -18.83 6.86 -16.33
C HIS A 31 -17.96 7.67 -15.35
N VAL A 32 -18.59 8.51 -14.52
CA VAL A 32 -17.91 9.35 -13.53
C VAL A 32 -18.23 8.86 -12.12
N LYS A 33 -17.22 8.80 -11.25
CA LYS A 33 -17.37 8.48 -9.83
C LYS A 33 -16.67 9.51 -8.95
N LEU A 34 -17.26 9.84 -7.81
CA LEU A 34 -16.59 10.62 -6.76
C LEU A 34 -15.65 9.71 -5.95
N ALA A 35 -14.41 10.16 -5.79
CA ALA A 35 -13.39 9.45 -5.03
C ALA A 35 -13.71 9.43 -3.53
N LYS A 36 -13.34 8.34 -2.87
CA LYS A 36 -13.22 8.28 -1.43
C LYS A 36 -11.85 7.70 -1.09
N PRO A 37 -11.07 8.33 -0.21
CA PRO A 37 -9.76 7.80 0.14
C PRO A 37 -9.90 6.46 0.89
N SER A 38 -8.98 5.52 0.63
CA SER A 38 -8.93 4.28 1.40
C SER A 38 -8.38 4.56 2.79
N LEU A 39 -9.17 4.28 3.82
CA LEU A 39 -8.78 4.42 5.23
C LEU A 39 -8.24 3.10 5.82
N GLU A 40 -8.02 2.09 4.98
CA GLU A 40 -7.44 0.81 5.39
C GLU A 40 -6.04 1.01 5.99
N GLY A 41 -5.75 0.32 7.10
CA GLY A 41 -4.46 0.43 7.80
C GLY A 41 -4.29 1.72 8.62
N MET A 42 -5.27 2.62 8.62
CA MET A 42 -5.27 3.82 9.46
C MET A 42 -6.08 3.56 10.74
N SER A 43 -5.63 4.10 11.88
CA SER A 43 -6.31 3.95 13.17
C SER A 43 -6.50 5.31 13.85
N GLY A 44 -7.44 5.37 14.80
CA GLY A 44 -7.81 6.61 15.50
C GLY A 44 -8.99 7.35 14.87
N SER A 45 -9.06 8.67 15.09
CA SER A 45 -10.17 9.52 14.61
C SER A 45 -10.02 9.87 13.13
N VAL A 46 -10.17 8.88 12.26
CA VAL A 46 -10.00 9.01 10.79
C VAL A 46 -11.31 9.19 10.03
N SER A 47 -12.46 9.20 10.70
CA SER A 47 -13.78 9.34 10.06
C SER A 47 -13.93 10.59 9.22
N ARG A 48 -13.31 11.71 9.64
CA ARG A 48 -13.30 12.98 8.89
C ARG A 48 -12.53 12.88 7.57
N LEU A 49 -11.67 11.88 7.42
CA LEU A 49 -10.89 11.66 6.21
C LEU A 49 -11.69 10.96 5.12
N ASP A 50 -12.90 10.41 5.37
CA ASP A 50 -13.79 9.87 4.33
C ASP A 50 -14.44 10.99 3.49
N ASP A 51 -13.60 11.84 2.91
CA ASP A 51 -13.97 12.98 2.08
C ASP A 51 -12.97 13.12 0.92
N PRO A 52 -13.44 13.36 -0.32
CA PRO A 52 -12.60 13.53 -1.50
C PRO A 52 -11.49 14.58 -1.34
N ALA A 53 -11.68 15.59 -0.49
CA ALA A 53 -10.70 16.63 -0.21
C ALA A 53 -9.40 16.08 0.41
N PHE A 54 -9.45 14.92 1.07
CA PHE A 54 -8.27 14.31 1.70
C PHE A 54 -7.58 13.25 0.84
N CYS A 55 -8.05 12.98 -0.39
CA CYS A 55 -7.46 11.96 -1.27
C CYS A 55 -5.95 12.12 -1.47
N THR A 56 -5.46 13.34 -1.67
CA THR A 56 -4.02 13.60 -1.86
C THR A 56 -3.22 13.27 -0.60
N ALA A 57 -3.67 13.76 0.56
CA ALA A 57 -2.97 13.53 1.82
C ALA A 57 -2.93 12.04 2.18
N VAL A 58 -4.07 11.36 2.08
CA VAL A 58 -4.16 9.91 2.34
C VAL A 58 -3.33 9.11 1.33
N GLY A 59 -3.32 9.50 0.05
CA GLY A 59 -2.49 8.88 -0.97
C GLY A 59 -0.99 8.98 -0.69
N ILE A 60 -0.52 10.14 -0.21
CA ILE A 60 0.88 10.34 0.21
C ILE A 60 1.23 9.41 1.37
N LEU A 61 0.34 9.26 2.37
CA LEU A 61 0.57 8.36 3.51
C LEU A 61 0.69 6.90 3.07
N HIS A 62 -0.20 6.46 2.17
CA HIS A 62 -0.11 5.11 1.58
C HIS A 62 1.18 4.90 0.81
N TYR A 63 1.58 5.89 0.01
CA TYR A 63 2.83 5.83 -0.75
C TYR A 63 4.04 5.72 0.18
N ALA A 64 4.13 6.56 1.21
CA ALA A 64 5.20 6.50 2.22
C ALA A 64 5.23 5.15 2.94
N SER A 65 4.07 4.60 3.33
CA SER A 65 3.96 3.28 3.96
C SER A 65 4.40 2.14 3.02
N SER A 66 4.15 2.27 1.71
CA SER A 66 4.60 1.28 0.74
C SER A 66 6.13 1.23 0.61
N LEU A 67 6.80 2.39 0.66
CA LEU A 67 8.26 2.49 0.63
C LEU A 67 8.89 1.83 1.86
N GLU A 68 8.35 2.07 3.07
CA GLU A 68 8.88 1.46 4.30
C GLU A 68 8.82 -0.08 4.26
N ARG A 69 7.75 -0.65 3.71
CA ARG A 69 7.61 -2.10 3.51
C ARG A 69 8.68 -2.65 2.56
N GLU A 70 8.95 -1.95 1.47
CA GLU A 70 9.98 -2.33 0.50
C GLU A 70 11.38 -2.34 1.15
N TYR A 71 11.74 -1.30 1.90
CA TYR A 71 13.01 -1.25 2.64
C TYR A 71 13.13 -2.34 3.71
N THR A 72 12.07 -2.61 4.46
CA THR A 72 12.08 -3.63 5.52
C THR A 72 12.20 -5.04 4.96
N SER A 73 11.54 -5.33 3.83
CA SER A 73 11.62 -6.64 3.16
C SER A 73 13.04 -7.00 2.71
N THR A 74 13.83 -6.00 2.30
CA THR A 74 15.22 -6.15 1.88
C THR A 74 16.19 -6.38 3.07
N SER A 75 15.82 -5.93 4.26
CA SER A 75 16.59 -6.16 5.51
C SER A 75 16.32 -7.55 6.11
N LEU A 76 15.09 -8.04 5.99
CA LEU A 76 14.69 -9.36 6.51
C LEU A 76 15.30 -10.52 5.73
N THR A 77 15.50 -10.39 4.42
CA THR A 77 16.21 -11.41 3.60
C THR A 77 17.70 -11.53 3.99
N LYS A 78 18.36 -10.43 4.36
CA LYS A 78 19.75 -10.45 4.87
C LYS A 78 19.85 -11.06 6.28
N LYS A 79 18.87 -10.84 7.16
CA LYS A 79 18.86 -11.42 8.52
C LYS A 79 18.54 -12.92 8.54
N ALA A 80 17.67 -13.41 7.65
CA ALA A 80 17.36 -14.84 7.54
C ALA A 80 18.60 -15.68 7.14
N GLY A 81 19.42 -15.18 6.20
CA GLY A 81 20.68 -15.82 5.82
C GLY A 81 21.73 -15.85 6.94
N ALA A 82 21.79 -14.79 7.76
CA ALA A 82 22.71 -14.72 8.90
C ALA A 82 22.31 -15.66 10.05
N TRP A 83 21.01 -15.86 10.30
CA TRP A 83 20.51 -16.78 11.32
C TRP A 83 20.63 -18.25 10.87
N GLY A 84 20.34 -18.55 9.59
CA GLY A 84 20.53 -19.88 9.01
C GLY A 84 21.99 -20.36 9.07
N ASN A 85 22.95 -19.46 8.81
CA ASN A 85 24.37 -19.78 8.94
C ASN A 85 24.80 -20.04 10.40
N LYS A 86 24.22 -19.34 11.38
CA LYS A 86 24.49 -19.61 12.81
C LYS A 86 23.94 -20.96 13.26
N ILE A 87 22.74 -21.34 12.82
CA ILE A 87 22.12 -22.64 13.16
C ILE A 87 22.87 -23.79 12.49
N LYS A 88 23.26 -23.64 11.22
CA LYS A 88 24.06 -24.67 10.51
C LYS A 88 25.40 -24.91 11.19
N ASN A 89 26.06 -23.84 11.64
CA ASN A 89 27.33 -23.96 12.38
C ASN A 89 27.13 -24.59 13.77
N PHE A 90 25.99 -24.34 14.42
CA PHE A 90 25.66 -24.95 15.70
C PHE A 90 25.36 -26.45 15.59
N ILE A 91 24.58 -26.87 14.59
CA ILE A 91 24.28 -28.28 14.32
C ILE A 91 25.55 -29.03 13.88
N LYS A 92 26.40 -28.41 13.06
CA LYS A 92 27.69 -29.00 12.67
C LYS A 92 28.62 -29.20 13.88
N LYS A 93 28.58 -28.29 14.85
CA LYS A 93 29.34 -28.40 16.10
C LYS A 93 28.80 -29.54 16.97
N ILE A 94 27.48 -29.60 17.18
CA ILE A 94 26.84 -30.70 17.92
C ILE A 94 27.11 -32.06 17.28
N TYR A 95 27.05 -32.17 15.95
CA TYR A 95 27.33 -33.43 15.27
C TYR A 95 28.78 -33.91 15.45
N ARG A 96 29.77 -33.00 15.42
CA ARG A 96 31.17 -33.35 15.70
C ARG A 96 31.40 -33.75 17.16
N ASP A 97 30.61 -33.19 18.09
CA ASP A 97 30.76 -33.47 19.51
C ASP A 97 30.04 -34.75 19.96
N PHE A 98 29.08 -35.27 19.16
CA PHE A 98 28.26 -36.44 19.50
C PHE A 98 28.49 -37.71 18.66
N VAL A 99 29.35 -37.68 17.63
CA VAL A 99 29.80 -38.88 16.94
C VAL A 99 31.20 -39.25 17.46
N PRO A 100 31.32 -40.27 18.31
CA PRO A 100 32.62 -40.87 18.62
C PRO A 100 33.13 -41.61 17.38
N GLU A 101 34.42 -41.45 17.06
CA GLU A 101 35.14 -42.42 16.20
C GLU A 101 35.13 -43.81 16.85
#